data_AF-A0A5R9B1G6-F1
#
_entry.id   AF-A0A5R9B1G6-F1
#
_cell.length_a   1.000
_cell.length_b   1.000
_cell.length_c   1.000
_cell.angle_alpha   90.00
_cell.angle_beta   90.00
_cell.angle_gamma   90.00
#
_symmetry.space_group_name_H-M   'P 1'
#
loop_
_entity.id
_entity.type
_entity.pdbx_description
1 polymer ?
#
loop_
_entity_poly.entity_id
_entity_poly.type
_entity_poly.pdbx_seq_one_letter_code
_entity_poly.pdbx_strand_id
1 'polypeptide(L)'
;PELVARLVREQVPLTVCPLSNVALRGVSTLAEHPLPAMLEAGLSISIHSDDPAYFGGYVDTNYTAIQQTFGLSRDQLAHLARNSVDSSFIEDSRAKELHSEIDRWIAG
;
A
#
# COMPACT_ATOMS: atom_id res chain seq x y z
N PRO A 1 19.30 2.02 5.52
CA PRO A 1 19.67 0.78 6.25
C PRO A 1 19.91 -0.38 5.28
N GLU A 2 20.81 -1.32 5.59
CA GLU A 2 21.18 -2.42 4.69
C GLU A 2 19.99 -3.31 4.30
N LEU A 3 19.13 -3.64 5.27
CA LEU A 3 17.91 -4.41 5.02
C LEU A 3 16.98 -3.71 4.03
N VAL A 4 16.73 -2.42 4.22
CA VAL A 4 15.86 -1.63 3.31
C VAL A 4 16.43 -1.64 1.89
N ALA A 5 17.75 -1.42 1.74
CA ALA A 5 18.41 -1.45 0.44
C ALA A 5 18.29 -2.82 -0.25
N ARG A 6 18.35 -3.92 0.51
CA ARG A 6 18.10 -5.27 -0.01
C ARG A 6 16.66 -5.43 -0.49
N LEU A 7 15.68 -5.06 0.34
CA LEU A 7 14.25 -5.20 0.02
C LEU A 7 13.89 -4.42 -1.25
N VAL A 8 14.45 -3.21 -1.41
CA VAL A 8 14.30 -2.41 -2.63
C VAL A 8 14.94 -3.10 -3.83
N ARG A 9 16.19 -3.58 -3.72
CA ARG A 9 16.87 -4.25 -4.83
C ARG A 9 16.15 -5.51 -5.30
N GLU A 10 15.62 -6.28 -4.37
CA GLU A 10 14.95 -7.56 -4.63
C GLU A 10 13.44 -7.40 -4.86
N GLN A 11 12.91 -6.17 -4.74
CA GLN A 11 11.48 -5.85 -4.85
C GLN A 11 10.60 -6.79 -4.02
N VAL A 12 11.06 -7.11 -2.80
CA VAL A 12 10.33 -7.99 -1.87
C VAL A 12 9.00 -7.32 -1.49
N PRO A 13 7.84 -7.95 -1.76
CA PRO A 13 6.55 -7.37 -1.43
C PRO A 13 6.33 -7.22 0.07
N LEU A 14 5.87 -6.05 0.50
CA LEU A 14 5.50 -5.77 1.88
C LEU A 14 4.00 -5.44 1.96
N THR A 15 3.25 -6.28 2.66
CA THR A 15 1.85 -6.04 2.97
C THR A 15 1.75 -5.10 4.17
N VAL A 16 1.37 -3.85 3.93
CA VAL A 16 1.28 -2.80 4.96
C VAL A 16 -0.17 -2.63 5.39
N CYS A 17 -0.42 -2.62 6.70
CA CYS A 17 -1.76 -2.55 7.29
C CYS A 17 -1.90 -1.32 8.20
N PRO A 18 -2.09 -0.10 7.65
CA PRO A 18 -1.91 1.13 8.41
C PRO A 18 -2.83 1.27 9.63
N LEU A 19 -4.12 0.97 9.49
CA LEU A 19 -5.07 1.07 10.61
C LEU A 19 -4.83 -0.03 11.67
N SER A 20 -4.47 -1.24 11.24
CA SER A 20 -4.06 -2.33 12.14
C SER A 20 -2.80 -1.93 12.94
N ASN A 21 -1.80 -1.33 12.29
CA ASN A 21 -0.56 -0.91 12.96
C ASN A 21 -0.81 0.16 14.05
N VAL A 22 -1.80 1.03 13.88
CA VAL A 22 -2.25 1.96 14.94
C VAL A 22 -3.02 1.20 16.04
N ALA A 23 -3.99 0.38 15.67
CA ALA A 23 -4.84 -0.34 16.62
C ALA A 23 -4.03 -1.28 17.54
N LEU A 24 -3.02 -1.96 16.97
CA LEU A 24 -2.08 -2.84 17.67
C LEU A 24 -0.93 -2.10 18.35
N ARG A 25 -0.92 -0.76 18.30
CA ARG A 25 0.10 0.11 18.91
C ARG A 25 1.53 -0.12 18.38
N GLY A 26 1.65 -0.60 17.15
CA GLY A 26 2.95 -0.62 16.44
C GLY A 26 3.43 0.79 16.10
N VAL A 27 2.48 1.72 15.91
CA VAL A 27 2.68 3.17 15.89
C VAL A 27 1.57 3.83 16.71
N SER A 28 1.84 5.02 17.28
CA SER A 28 0.86 5.69 18.15
C SER A 28 -0.30 6.29 17.36
N THR A 29 0.02 6.88 16.21
CA THR A 29 -0.92 7.54 15.32
C THR A 29 -0.59 7.21 13.87
N LEU A 30 -1.57 7.39 12.97
CA LEU A 30 -1.31 7.18 11.56
C LEU A 30 -0.26 8.18 11.02
N ALA A 31 -0.21 9.41 11.55
CA ALA A 31 0.78 10.41 11.16
C ALA A 31 2.25 9.99 11.46
N GLU A 32 2.45 9.10 12.43
CA GLU A 32 3.77 8.53 12.77
C GLU A 32 4.13 7.29 11.94
N HIS A 33 3.22 6.79 11.09
CA HIS A 33 3.46 5.58 10.31
C HIS A 33 4.57 5.83 9.26
N PRO A 34 5.51 4.88 9.07
CA PRO A 34 6.62 5.04 8.14
C PRO A 34 6.24 4.99 6.65
N LEU A 35 4.94 5.00 6.30
CA LEU A 35 4.46 4.76 4.93
C LEU A 35 5.07 5.75 3.92
N PRO A 36 5.14 7.07 4.19
CA PRO A 36 5.77 8.00 3.25
C PRO A 36 7.25 7.69 3.00
N ALA A 37 8.00 7.36 4.05
CA ALA A 37 9.41 7.00 3.93
C ALA A 37 9.61 5.66 3.21
N MET A 38 8.69 4.71 3.36
CA MET A 38 8.72 3.44 2.63
C MET A 38 8.50 3.66 1.13
N LEU A 39 7.53 4.51 0.75
CA LEU A 39 7.28 4.92 -0.63
C LEU A 39 8.50 5.63 -1.23
N GLU A 40 9.06 6.62 -0.52
CA GLU A 40 10.23 7.37 -0.97
C GLU A 40 11.46 6.48 -1.16
N ALA A 41 11.62 5.47 -0.30
CA ALA A 41 12.71 4.49 -0.41
C ALA A 41 12.58 3.55 -1.63
N GLY A 42 11.42 3.50 -2.31
CA GLY A 42 11.16 2.60 -3.43
C GLY A 42 10.89 1.16 -3.01
N LEU A 43 10.36 0.94 -1.81
CA LEU A 43 9.91 -0.39 -1.38
C LEU A 43 8.66 -0.80 -2.16
N SER A 44 8.59 -2.07 -2.55
CA SER A 44 7.38 -2.69 -3.10
C SER A 44 6.37 -2.89 -1.98
N ILE A 45 5.49 -1.91 -1.78
CA ILE A 45 4.49 -1.91 -0.70
C ILE A 45 3.08 -1.87 -1.25
N SER A 46 2.19 -2.61 -0.59
CA SER A 46 0.75 -2.66 -0.86
C SER A 46 -0.04 -2.41 0.42
N ILE A 47 -1.28 -1.92 0.29
CA ILE A 47 -2.15 -1.57 1.43
C ILE A 47 -3.21 -2.64 1.65
N HIS A 48 -3.34 -3.09 2.90
CA HIS A 48 -4.25 -4.16 3.32
C HIS A 48 -5.02 -3.76 4.58
N SER A 49 -6.18 -4.38 4.79
CA SER A 49 -7.01 -4.13 5.98
C SER A 49 -6.64 -5.00 7.19
N ASP A 50 -5.87 -6.07 6.99
CA ASP A 50 -5.65 -7.12 8.00
C ASP A 50 -6.99 -7.72 8.42
N ASP A 51 -7.41 -7.56 9.69
CA ASP A 51 -8.72 -7.95 10.19
C ASP A 51 -9.71 -6.75 10.24
N PRO A 52 -10.42 -6.41 9.15
CA PRO A 52 -11.22 -5.18 9.05
C PRO A 52 -12.32 -5.06 10.12
N ALA A 53 -12.87 -6.18 10.58
CA ALA A 53 -13.88 -6.21 11.65
C ALA A 53 -13.35 -5.74 13.00
N TYR A 54 -12.05 -5.90 13.26
CA TYR A 54 -11.39 -5.49 14.50
C TYR A 54 -10.75 -4.11 14.40
N PHE A 55 -10.27 -3.73 13.21
CA PHE A 55 -9.45 -2.52 13.03
C PHE A 55 -10.18 -1.35 12.37
N GLY A 56 -11.51 -1.45 12.23
CA GLY A 56 -12.38 -0.31 11.94
C GLY A 56 -12.42 0.13 10.49
N GLY A 57 -12.10 -0.74 9.53
CA GLY A 57 -12.19 -0.39 8.12
C GLY A 57 -11.67 -1.46 7.16
N TYR A 58 -12.32 -1.53 6.00
CA TYR A 58 -11.83 -2.32 4.86
C TYR A 58 -10.71 -1.58 4.12
N VAL A 59 -10.26 -2.14 3.00
CA VAL A 59 -9.12 -1.60 2.23
C VAL A 59 -9.36 -0.16 1.77
N ASP A 60 -10.57 0.18 1.33
CA ASP A 60 -11.00 1.52 0.93
C ASP A 60 -10.88 2.55 2.08
N THR A 61 -11.18 2.13 3.31
CA THR A 61 -11.02 2.94 4.52
C THR A 61 -9.54 3.21 4.79
N ASN A 62 -8.68 2.21 4.62
CA ASN A 62 -7.23 2.38 4.75
C ASN A 62 -6.69 3.35 3.68
N TYR A 63 -7.08 3.20 2.42
CA TYR A 63 -6.70 4.12 1.34
C TYR A 63 -7.13 5.56 1.62
N THR A 64 -8.36 5.75 2.08
CA THR A 64 -8.88 7.07 2.47
C THR A 64 -8.06 7.67 3.61
N ALA A 65 -7.78 6.90 4.65
CA ALA A 65 -7.05 7.35 5.83
C ALA A 65 -5.60 7.77 5.49
N ILE A 66 -4.88 6.97 4.70
CA ILE A 66 -3.51 7.31 4.29
C ILE A 66 -3.47 8.50 3.34
N GLN A 67 -4.47 8.63 2.46
CA GLN A 67 -4.55 9.79 1.56
C GLN A 67 -4.79 11.07 2.36
N GLN A 68 -5.74 11.06 3.29
CA GLN A 68 -6.04 12.22 4.14
C GLN A 68 -4.89 12.59 5.07
N THR A 69 -4.17 11.59 5.60
CA THR A 69 -3.09 11.80 6.58
C THR A 69 -1.79 12.27 5.92
N PHE A 70 -1.42 11.70 4.77
CA PHE A 70 -0.13 11.98 4.12
C PHE A 70 -0.24 12.83 2.86
N GLY A 71 -1.46 13.16 2.40
CA GLY A 71 -1.67 13.93 1.18
C GLY A 71 -1.21 13.19 -0.09
N LEU A 72 -1.33 11.86 -0.12
CA LEU A 72 -0.87 11.06 -1.26
C LEU A 72 -1.59 11.46 -2.55
N SER A 73 -0.81 11.64 -3.62
CA SER A 73 -1.32 11.89 -4.97
C SER A 73 -2.04 10.66 -5.54
N ARG A 74 -2.89 10.87 -6.56
CA ARG A 74 -3.54 9.76 -7.28
C ARG A 74 -2.51 8.78 -7.87
N ASP A 75 -1.39 9.27 -8.37
CA ASP A 75 -0.32 8.43 -8.91
C ASP A 75 0.32 7.54 -7.84
N GLN A 76 0.52 8.06 -6.63
CA GLN A 76 1.01 7.26 -5.51
C GLN A 76 -0.01 6.22 -5.05
N LEU A 77 -1.30 6.56 -5.01
CA LEU A 77 -2.36 5.59 -4.69
C LEU A 77 -2.45 4.49 -5.75
N ALA A 78 -2.33 4.85 -7.04
CA ALA A 78 -2.27 3.87 -8.10
C ALA A 78 -1.02 3.01 -8.05
N HIS A 79 0.13 3.58 -7.69
CA HIS A 79 1.36 2.81 -7.51
C HIS A 79 1.20 1.76 -6.40
N LEU A 80 0.60 2.11 -5.26
CA LEU A 80 0.23 1.16 -4.20
C LEU A 80 -0.68 0.04 -4.72
N ALA A 81 -1.68 0.39 -5.55
CA ALA A 81 -2.59 -0.58 -6.14
C ALA A 81 -1.89 -1.52 -7.14
N ARG A 82 -1.00 -0.99 -7.99
CA ARG A 82 -0.20 -1.79 -8.93
C ARG A 82 0.72 -2.75 -8.18
N ASN A 83 1.39 -2.29 -7.13
CA ASN A 83 2.22 -3.17 -6.29
C ASN A 83 1.39 -4.33 -5.69
N SER A 84 0.13 -4.12 -5.31
CA SER A 84 -0.76 -5.20 -4.88
C SER A 84 -1.02 -6.24 -5.97
N VAL A 85 -1.16 -5.81 -7.23
CA VAL A 85 -1.36 -6.68 -8.38
C VAL A 85 -0.07 -7.43 -8.72
N ASP A 86 1.04 -6.71 -8.83
CA ASP A 86 2.37 -7.25 -9.15
C ASP A 86 2.85 -8.29 -8.13
N SER A 87 2.45 -8.15 -6.87
CA SER A 87 2.81 -9.08 -5.79
C SER A 87 1.77 -10.17 -5.51
N SER A 88 0.65 -10.17 -6.23
CA SER A 88 -0.39 -11.18 -6.05
C SER A 88 -0.03 -12.50 -6.72
N PHE A 89 -0.73 -13.57 -6.35
CA PHE A 89 -0.54 -14.91 -6.92
C PHE A 89 -1.52 -15.21 -8.06
N ILE A 90 -1.94 -14.17 -8.79
CA ILE A 90 -2.86 -14.31 -9.94
C ILE A 90 -2.10 -14.58 -11.23
N GLU A 91 -2.82 -14.99 -12.27
CA GLU A 91 -2.26 -15.18 -13.61
C GLU A 91 -1.94 -13.83 -14.29
N ASP A 92 -0.90 -13.82 -15.15
CA ASP A 92 -0.47 -12.65 -15.91
C ASP A 92 -1.59 -11.98 -16.72
N SER A 93 -2.53 -12.77 -17.24
CA SER A 93 -3.72 -12.28 -17.95
C SER A 93 -4.56 -11.39 -17.05
N ARG A 94 -4.86 -11.86 -15.84
CA ARG A 94 -5.64 -11.11 -14.85
C ARG A 94 -4.86 -9.90 -14.32
N ALA A 95 -3.56 -10.02 -14.13
CA ALA A 95 -2.71 -8.88 -13.74
C ALA A 95 -2.76 -7.75 -14.78
N LYS A 96 -2.66 -8.08 -16.08
CA LYS A 96 -2.76 -7.10 -17.18
C LYS A 96 -4.12 -6.39 -17.23
N GLU A 97 -5.20 -7.13 -16.99
CA GLU A 97 -6.55 -6.55 -16.90
C GLU A 97 -6.63 -5.53 -15.75
N LEU A 98 -6.16 -5.91 -14.56
CA LEU A 98 -6.17 -5.05 -13.37
C LEU A 98 -5.29 -3.82 -13.54
N HIS A 99 -4.11 -3.94 -14.15
CA HIS A 99 -3.30 -2.77 -14.51
C HIS A 99 -4.03 -1.83 -15.45
N SER A 100 -4.75 -2.36 -16.44
CA SER A 100 -5.55 -1.55 -17.36
C SER A 100 -6.74 -0.87 -16.67
N GLU A 101 -7.33 -1.50 -15.64
CA GLU A 101 -8.34 -0.87 -14.78
C GLU A 101 -7.75 0.28 -13.96
N ILE A 102 -6.56 0.09 -13.37
CA ILE A 102 -5.86 1.14 -12.62
C ILE A 102 -5.47 2.32 -13.53
N ASP A 103 -4.96 2.05 -14.72
CA ASP A 103 -4.58 3.09 -15.70
C ASP A 103 -5.78 3.95 -16.10
N ARG A 104 -6.93 3.32 -16.35
CA ARG A 104 -8.19 4.04 -16.60
C ARG A 104 -8.62 4.87 -15.41
N TRP A 105 -8.51 4.32 -14.20
CA TRP A 105 -8.84 5.08 -12.98
C TRP A 105 -7.93 6.30 -12.81
N ILE A 106 -6.64 6.23 -13.14
CA ILE A 106 -5.75 7.41 -13.10
C ILE A 106 -6.16 8.45 -14.15
N ALA A 107 -6.50 8.01 -15.35
CA ALA A 107 -6.78 8.88 -16.50
C ALA A 107 -8.05 9.75 -16.35
N GLY A 108 -9.02 9.33 -15.53
CA GLY A 108 -10.26 10.09 -15.26
C GLY A 108 -11.51 9.37 -15.74
#